data_AF-A0A0Q7YV05-F1
#
_entry.id   AF-A0A0Q7YV05-F1
#
_cell.length_a   1.000
_cell.length_b   1.000
_cell.length_c   1.000
_cell.angle_alpha   90.00
_cell.angle_beta   90.00
_cell.angle_gamma   90.00
#
_symmetry.space_group_name_H-M   'P 1'
#
loop_
_entity.id
_entity.type
_entity.pdbx_description
1 polymer ?
#
loop_
_entity_poly.entity_id
_entity_poly.type
_entity_poly.pdbx_seq_one_letter_code
_entity_poly.pdbx_strand_id
1 'polypeptide(L)' 'MKFIELKSRGGNYLLVAENVAWLRDYENGQTQVGMVGGAPLLIVGKMEDIAASILEQANKAG' A
#
# COMPACT_ATOMS: atom_id res chain seq x y z
N MET A 1 -9.81 8.13 10.08
CA MET A 1 -9.28 8.12 8.70
C MET A 1 -7.79 8.35 8.75
N LYS A 2 -7.00 7.29 8.51
CA LYS A 2 -5.54 7.33 8.61
C LYS A 2 -4.95 7.36 7.20
N PHE A 3 -4.47 8.53 6.77
CA PHE A 3 -3.78 8.65 5.49
C PHE A 3 -2.36 8.11 5.60
N ILE A 4 -1.95 7.33 4.60
CA ILE A 4 -0.62 6.74 4.49
C ILE A 4 -0.08 6.95 3.07
N GLU A 5 1.23 7.09 2.96
CA GLU A 5 1.91 7.23 1.68
C GLU A 5 2.55 5.90 1.28
N LEU A 6 2.29 5.44 0.04
CA LEU A 6 2.94 4.28 -0.56
C LEU A 6 3.69 4.67 -1.84
N LYS A 7 4.93 4.20 -1.96
CA LYS A 7 5.81 4.54 -3.08
C LYS A 7 5.46 3.70 -4.33
N SER A 8 5.21 4.38 -5.44
CA SER A 8 5.04 3.74 -6.75
C SER A 8 6.00 4.35 -7.77
N ARG A 9 6.24 3.64 -8.88
CA ARG A 9 7.09 4.13 -9.98
C ARG A 9 6.48 5.32 -10.71
N GLY A 10 5.15 5.39 -10.78
CA GLY A 10 4.41 6.45 -11.47
C GLY A 10 4.10 7.69 -10.62
N GLY A 11 4.58 7.72 -9.37
CA GLY A 11 4.22 8.74 -8.38
C GLY A 11 3.60 8.10 -7.13
N ASN A 12 3.83 8.70 -5.95
CA ASN A 12 3.37 8.13 -4.69
C ASN A 12 1.85 8.23 -4.54
N TYR A 13 1.27 7.24 -3.88
CA TYR A 13 -0.13 7.26 -3.49
C TYR A 13 -0.26 7.78 -2.07
N LEU A 14 -1.14 8.74 -1.85
CA LEU A 14 -1.68 9.07 -0.54
C LEU A 14 -3.09 8.47 -0.44
N LEU A 15 -3.26 7.46 0.42
CA LEU A 15 -4.51 6.71 0.52
C LEU A 15 -4.90 6.48 1.98
N VAL A 16 -6.17 6.14 2.21
CA VAL A 16 -6.65 5.77 3.54
C VAL A 16 -6.31 4.32 3.80
N ALA A 17 -5.56 4.04 4.88
CA ALA A 17 -5.09 2.68 5.22
C ALA A 17 -6.24 1.67 5.31
N GLU A 18 -7.39 2.10 5.83
CA GLU A 18 -8.61 1.29 6.00
C GLU A 18 -9.22 0.82 4.66
N ASN A 19 -8.81 1.41 3.52
CA ASN A 19 -9.27 0.99 2.19
C ASN A 19 -8.40 -0.11 1.56
N VAL A 20 -7.32 -0.54 2.21
CA VAL A 20 -6.50 -1.66 1.74
C VAL A 20 -7.21 -2.98 2.06
N ALA A 21 -7.47 -3.78 1.03
CA ALA A 21 -8.20 -5.04 1.14
C ALA A 21 -7.30 -6.28 1.14
N TRP A 22 -6.21 -6.26 0.37
CA TRP A 22 -5.29 -7.39 0.21
C TRP A 22 -3.95 -6.96 -0.35
N LEU A 23 -2.93 -7.82 -0.19
CA LEU A 23 -1.60 -7.67 -0.80
C LEU A 23 -1.29 -8.91 -1.64
N ARG A 24 -0.57 -8.73 -2.75
CA ARG A 24 -0.11 -9.82 -3.60
C ARG A 24 1.24 -9.47 -4.23
N ASP A 25 2.19 -10.40 -4.15
CA ASP A 25 3.44 -10.29 -4.90
C ASP A 25 3.17 -10.13 -6.40
N TYR A 26 3.98 -9.27 -7.03
CA TYR A 26 3.86 -8.97 -8.44
C TYR A 26 5.22 -8.87 -9.11
N GLU A 27 5.20 -8.79 -10.44
CA GLU A 27 6.40 -8.74 -11.25
C GLU A 27 7.24 -7.48 -10.96
N ASN A 28 8.51 -7.54 -11.35
CA ASN A 28 9.43 -6.40 -11.34
C ASN A 28 9.67 -5.79 -9.95
N GLY A 29 9.56 -6.57 -8.88
CA GLY A 29 9.81 -6.09 -7.51
C GLY A 29 8.74 -5.14 -7.00
N GLN A 30 7.50 -5.31 -7.47
CA GLN A 30 6.33 -4.58 -6.98
C GLN A 30 5.38 -5.53 -6.26
N THR A 31 4.57 -4.97 -5.37
CA THR A 31 3.43 -5.64 -4.75
C THR A 31 2.17 -4.93 -5.20
N GLN A 32 1.15 -5.70 -5.56
CA GLN A 32 -0.19 -5.18 -5.77
C GLN A 32 -0.85 -4.92 -4.41
N VAL A 33 -1.30 -3.69 -4.20
CA VAL A 33 -2.12 -3.31 -3.06
C VAL A 33 -3.57 -3.20 -3.53
N GLY A 34 -4.36 -4.19 -3.17
CA GLY A 34 -5.79 -4.24 -3.49
C GLY A 34 -6.57 -3.20 -2.71
N MET A 35 -7.40 -2.43 -3.41
CA MET A 35 -8.26 -1.42 -2.80
C MET A 35 -9.71 -1.91 -2.73
N VAL A 36 -10.42 -1.59 -1.66
CA VAL A 36 -11.87 -1.84 -1.58
C VAL A 36 -12.57 -1.12 -2.73
N GLY A 37 -13.27 -1.87 -3.58
CA GLY A 37 -14.09 -1.33 -4.67
C GLY A 37 -13.31 -0.71 -5.85
N GLY A 38 -12.00 -0.98 -5.98
CA GLY A 38 -11.17 -0.37 -7.02
C GLY A 38 -10.12 -1.30 -7.61
N ALA A 39 -9.38 -0.80 -8.60
CA ALA A 39 -8.23 -1.49 -9.18
C ALA A 39 -7.04 -1.51 -8.19
N PRO A 40 -6.19 -2.54 -8.22
CA PRO A 40 -5.01 -2.60 -7.36
C PRO A 40 -3.97 -1.56 -7.77
N LEU A 41 -3.23 -1.06 -6.78
CA LEU A 41 -2.12 -0.15 -6.95
C LEU A 41 -0.80 -0.93 -7.06
N LEU A 42 0.12 -0.48 -7.91
CA LEU A 42 1.43 -1.10 -8.05
C LEU A 42 2.45 -0.38 -7.17
N ILE A 43 2.78 -0.98 -6.02
CA ILE A 43 3.68 -0.38 -5.02
C ILE A 43 5.05 -1.03 -5.12
N VAL A 44 6.11 -0.22 -5.04
CA VAL A 44 7.49 -0.71 -5.12
C VAL A 44 7.88 -1.35 -3.80
N GLY A 45 8.38 -2.58 -3.85
CA GLY A 45 8.83 -3.32 -2.67
C GLY A 45 8.20 -4.71 -2.56
N LYS A 46 8.69 -5.46 -1.57
CA LYS A 46 8.16 -6.77 -1.18
C LYS A 46 6.91 -6.62 -0.34
N MET A 47 6.07 -7.65 -0.36
CA MET A 47 4.79 -7.66 0.33
C MET A 47 4.96 -7.43 1.83
N GLU A 48 5.96 -8.03 2.45
CA GLU A 48 6.25 -7.93 3.87
C GLU A 48 6.65 -6.50 4.27
N ASP A 49 7.52 -5.86 3.49
CA ASP A 49 7.97 -4.49 3.72
C ASP A 49 6.80 -3.50 3.61
N ILE A 50 5.92 -3.72 2.62
CA ILE A 50 4.75 -2.88 2.40
C ILE A 50 3.72 -3.08 3.52
N ALA A 51 3.47 -4.32 3.95
CA ALA A 51 2.61 -4.60 5.08
C ALA A 51 3.11 -3.92 6.37
N ALA A 52 4.41 -4.04 6.66
CA ALA A 52 5.03 -3.40 7.81
C ALA A 52 4.89 -1.87 7.74
N SER A 53 5.13 -1.27 6.56
CA SER A 53 4.99 0.17 6.35
C SER A 53 3.55 0.67 6.57
N ILE A 54 2.54 -0.06 6.06
CA ILE A 54 1.13 0.28 6.25
C ILE A 54 0.79 0.30 7.76
N LEU A 55 1.17 -0.76 8.49
CA LEU A 55 0.90 -0.87 9.92
C LEU A 55 1.61 0.23 10.72
N GLU A 56 2.88 0.51 10.41
CA GLU A 56 3.65 1.55 11.09
C GLU A 56 2.99 2.94 10.91
N GLN A 57 2.68 3.31 9.67
CA GLN A 57 2.10 4.62 9.36
C GLN A 57 0.69 4.75 9.95
N ALA A 58 -0.13 3.70 9.84
CA ALA A 58 -1.47 3.69 10.43
C ALA A 58 -1.43 3.81 11.96
N ASN A 59 -0.45 3.19 12.63
CA ASN A 59 -0.30 3.32 14.08
C ASN A 59 0.18 4.72 14.50
N LYS A 60 1.05 5.36 13.73
CA LYS A 60 1.52 6.74 13.99
C LYS A 60 0.45 7.82 13.74
N ALA A 61 -0.52 7.53 12.86
CA ALA A 61 -1.59 8.46 12.51
C ALA A 61 -2.78 8.45 13.51
N GLY A 62 -2.68 7.69 14.61
CA GLY A 62 -3.68 7.65 15.70
C GLY A 62 -3.08 8.17 17.00
#